data_AF-A0A2G5IY01-F1
#
_entry.id   AF-A0A2G5IY01-F1
#
_cell.length_a   1.000
_cell.length_b   1.000
_cell.length_c   1.000
_cell.angle_alpha   90.00
_cell.angle_beta   90.00
_cell.angle_gamma   90.00
#
_symmetry.space_group_name_H-M   'P 1'
#
loop_
_entity.id
_entity.type
_entity.pdbx_description
1 polymer ?
#
loop_
_entity_poly.entity_id
_entity_poly.type
_entity_poly.pdbx_seq_one_letter_code
_entity_poly.pdbx_strand_id
1 'polypeptide(L)' 'MLNPMIRHVPGTPVRYHGSITTLHGTYQAHPCCCLRCDDPILGTPRFRLADAAGKTVVCCVRARSITPAA' A
#
# COMPACT_ATOMS: atom_id res chain seq x y z
N MET A 1 14.00 -8.28 14.34
CA MET A 1 12.86 -7.57 14.95
C MET A 1 11.85 -7.27 13.85
N LEU A 2 10.65 -7.85 13.93
CA LEU A 2 9.51 -7.56 13.05
C LEU A 2 9.20 -6.06 13.19
N ASN A 3 9.48 -5.21 12.19
CA ASN A 3 8.38 -4.85 11.29
C ASN A 3 7.01 -4.54 11.92
N PRO A 4 6.80 -3.80 13.04
CA PRO A 4 5.47 -3.69 13.63
C PRO A 4 4.53 -3.20 12.53
N MET A 5 3.47 -3.97 12.25
CA MET A 5 2.48 -3.66 11.22
C MET A 5 2.18 -2.18 11.31
N ILE A 6 2.68 -1.38 10.37
CA ILE A 6 2.41 0.04 10.34
C ILE A 6 0.91 0.12 10.18
N ARG A 7 0.24 0.57 11.24
CA ARG A 7 -1.21 0.76 11.28
C ARG A 7 -1.51 1.94 10.37
N HIS A 8 -1.49 1.72 9.06
CA HIS A 8 -1.84 2.73 8.08
C HIS A 8 -3.34 3.01 8.24
N VAL A 9 -3.68 4.20 8.72
CA VAL A 9 -5.05 4.70 8.66
C VAL A 9 -5.38 4.86 7.17
N PRO A 10 -6.51 4.32 6.66
CA PRO A 10 -6.88 4.50 5.26
C PRO A 10 -6.82 5.98 4.86
N GLY A 11 -6.15 6.30 3.75
CA GLY A 11 -5.90 7.68 3.32
C GLY A 11 -4.55 8.25 3.75
N THR A 12 -3.75 7.53 4.54
CA THR A 12 -2.39 7.97 4.91
C THR A 12 -1.54 8.15 3.65
N PRO A 13 -0.86 9.29 3.48
CA PRO A 13 0.06 9.50 2.38
C PRO A 13 1.31 8.62 2.55
N VAL A 14 1.65 7.86 1.51
CA VAL A 14 2.79 6.95 1.48
C VAL A 14 3.60 7.14 0.20
N ARG A 15 4.91 6.96 0.31
CA ARG A 15 5.79 6.76 -0.86
C ARG A 15 5.82 5.28 -1.19
N TYR A 16 5.64 4.96 -2.46
CA TYR A 16 5.69 3.60 -2.96
C TYR A 16 7.07 3.27 -3.54
N HIS A 17 7.66 2.18 -3.06
CA HIS A 17 8.98 1.67 -3.46
C HIS A 17 8.86 0.50 -4.45
N GLY A 18 7.94 0.62 -5.41
CA GLY A 18 7.75 -0.36 -6.47
C GLY A 18 8.90 -0.38 -7.49
N SER A 19 8.71 -1.11 -8.58
CA SER A 19 9.64 -1.08 -9.71
C SER A 19 9.83 0.36 -10.23
N ILE A 20 11.10 0.70 -10.52
CA ILE A 20 11.60 1.99 -11.04
C ILE A 20 10.79 2.54 -12.22
N THR A 21 10.09 1.68 -12.96
CA THR A 21 9.38 2.05 -14.20
C THR A 21 7.89 2.33 -14.00
N THR A 22 7.33 2.06 -12.82
CA THR A 22 5.87 1.88 -12.70
C THR A 22 5.16 3.05 -12.03
N LEU A 23 5.67 3.63 -10.94
CA LEU A 23 4.97 4.67 -10.18
C LEU A 23 5.97 5.46 -9.30
N HIS A 24 5.98 6.80 -9.45
CA HIS A 24 6.78 7.71 -8.62
C HIS A 24 5.85 8.76 -8.00
N GLY A 25 5.90 8.89 -6.68
CA GLY A 25 5.14 9.92 -5.97
C GLY A 25 4.58 9.48 -4.63
N THR A 26 3.75 10.35 -4.07
CA THR A 26 2.99 10.11 -2.85
C THR A 26 1.59 9.67 -3.21
N TYR A 27 1.13 8.59 -2.59
CA TYR A 27 -0.20 8.01 -2.82
C TYR A 27 -0.92 7.82 -1.49
N GLN A 28 -2.24 7.73 -1.53
CA GLN A 28 -3.04 7.36 -0.38
C GLN A 28 -3.13 5.84 -0.28
N ALA A 29 -2.68 5.28 0.84
CA ALA A 29 -2.80 3.84 1.10
C ALA A 29 -4.18 3.51 1.68
N HIS A 30 -4.85 2.53 1.07
CA HIS A 30 -6.09 1.94 1.59
C HIS A 30 -5.96 0.43 1.64
N PRO A 31 -6.71 -0.28 2.50
CA PRO A 31 -6.80 -1.74 2.45
C PRO A 31 -7.17 -2.19 1.03
N CYS A 32 -6.46 -3.18 0.48
CA CYS A 32 -6.90 -3.77 -0.79
C CYS A 32 -8.04 -4.74 -0.53
N CYS A 33 -9.18 -4.51 -1.18
CA CYS A 33 -10.28 -5.47 -1.22
C CYS A 33 -10.21 -6.38 -2.45
N CYS A 34 -9.08 -6.36 -3.18
CA CYS A 34 -8.88 -7.20 -4.34
C CYS A 34 -8.72 -8.67 -3.90
N LEU A 35 -9.31 -9.61 -4.66
CA LEU A 35 -9.43 -11.04 -4.33
C LEU A 35 -8.16 -11.59 -3.63
N ARG A 36 -8.35 -12.16 -2.42
CA ARG A 36 -7.33 -12.83 -1.59
C ARG A 36 -6.30 -11.91 -0.92
N CYS A 37 -6.60 -10.64 -0.70
CA CYS A 37 -5.73 -9.76 0.10
C CYS A 37 -5.82 -9.98 1.61
N ASP A 38 -6.92 -10.56 2.07
CA ASP A 38 -7.11 -11.05 3.45
C ASP A 38 -6.76 -12.54 3.59
N ASP A 39 -6.09 -13.12 2.58
CA ASP A 39 -5.74 -14.54 2.59
C ASP A 39 -4.74 -14.83 3.72
N PRO A 40 -5.14 -15.62 4.74
CA PRO A 40 -4.30 -15.91 5.89
C PRO A 40 -3.02 -16.67 5.51
N ILE A 41 -3.00 -17.35 4.36
CA ILE A 41 -1.82 -18.07 3.83
C ILE A 41 -0.75 -17.07 3.36
N LEU A 42 -1.17 -15.90 2.84
CA LEU A 42 -0.26 -14.85 2.38
C LEU A 42 0.20 -13.92 3.51
N GLY A 43 -0.36 -14.08 4.72
CA GLY A 43 0.18 -13.68 6.03
C GLY A 43 0.41 -12.20 6.27
N THR A 44 0.15 -11.33 5.29
CA THR A 44 0.46 -9.89 5.38
C THR A 44 -0.63 -9.05 4.72
N PRO A 45 -1.07 -7.95 5.36
CA PRO A 45 -2.06 -7.05 4.81
C PRO A 45 -1.53 -6.41 3.52
N ARG A 46 -2.42 -6.28 2.55
CA ARG A 46 -2.13 -5.62 1.27
C ARG A 46 -2.90 -4.32 1.13
N PHE A 47 -2.31 -3.41 0.38
CA PHE A 47 -2.82 -2.08 0.15
C PHE A 47 -3.14 -1.85 -1.32
N ARG A 48 -4.15 -1.02 -1.57
CA ARG A 48 -4.32 -0.30 -2.83
C ARG A 48 -3.83 1.13 -2.64
N LEU A 49 -3.22 1.69 -3.66
CA LEU A 49 -2.75 3.06 -3.66
C LEU A 49 -3.63 3.90 -4.57
N ALA A 50 -4.08 5.04 -4.05
CA ALA A 50 -4.84 6.03 -4.80
C ALA A 50 -4.03 7.31 -5.02
N ASP A 51 -4.19 7.94 -6.18
CA ASP A 51 -3.66 9.28 -6.44
C ASP A 51 -4.47 10.38 -5.73
N ALA A 52 -4.08 11.64 -5.89
CA ALA A 52 -4.75 12.78 -5.28
C ALA A 52 -6.22 12.97 -5.74
N ALA A 53 -6.59 12.42 -6.89
CA ALA A 53 -7.96 12.43 -7.39
C ALA A 53 -8.79 11.23 -6.85
N GLY A 54 -8.20 10.38 -6.00
CA GLY A 54 -8.84 9.19 -5.45
C GLY A 54 -8.87 8.01 -6.42
N LYS A 55 -8.22 8.10 -7.58
CA LYS A 55 -8.15 7.01 -8.56
C LYS A 55 -7.13 5.98 -8.08
N THR A 56 -7.53 4.71 -8.06
CA THR A 56 -6.61 3.62 -7.71
C THR A 56 -5.61 3.41 -8.84
N VAL A 57 -4.31 3.53 -8.51
CA VAL A 57 -3.20 3.38 -9.47
C VAL A 57 -2.52 2.01 -9.39
N VAL A 58 -2.54 1.37 -8.22
CA VAL A 58 -2.03 0.01 -8.04
C VAL A 58 -2.75 -0.70 -6.89
N CYS A 59 -2.86 -2.03 -7.01
CA CYS A 59 -3.46 -2.92 -6.03
C CYS A 59 -2.45 -3.97 -5.56
N CYS A 60 -2.80 -4.72 -4.50
CA CYS A 60 -1.96 -5.79 -3.95
C CYS A 60 -0.56 -5.35 -3.45
N VAL A 61 -0.39 -4.09 -3.07
CA VAL A 61 0.89 -3.57 -2.56
C VAL A 61 1.18 -4.11 -1.17
N ARG A 62 2.38 -4.65 -0.96
CA ARG A 62 2.80 -5.15 0.36
C ARG A 62 3.18 -3.98 1.27
N ALA A 63 2.92 -4.09 2.58
CA ALA A 63 3.33 -3.10 3.59
C ALA A 63 4.81 -2.71 3.47
N ARG A 64 5.69 -3.68 3.22
CA ARG A 64 7.14 -3.45 3.07
C ARG A 64 7.55 -2.61 1.85
N SER A 65 6.63 -2.43 0.90
CA SER A 65 6.86 -1.68 -0.33
C SER A 65 6.38 -0.23 -0.23
N ILE A 66 5.93 0.20 0.94
CA ILE A 66 5.48 1.57 1.19
C ILE A 66 6.18 2.13 2.43
N THR A 67 6.45 3.42 2.43
CA THR A 67 6.90 4.16 3.62
C THR A 67 6.00 5.38 3.81
N PRO A 68 5.80 5.86 5.05
CA PRO A 68 5.12 7.14 5.28
C PRO A 68 5.75 8.25 4.42
N ALA A 69 4.91 9.06 3.77
CA ALA A 69 5.35 10.32 3.21
C ALA A 69 5.23 11.37 4.33
N ALA A 70 6.38 11.83 4.84
CA ALA A 70 6.43 12.95 5.78
C ALA A 70 5.97 14.25 5.10
#